data_AF-A0A4R0ME88-F1
#
_entry.id   AF-A0A4R0ME88-F1
#
_cell.length_a   1.000
_cell.length_b   1.000
_cell.length_c   1.000
_cell.angle_alpha   90.00
_cell.angle_beta   90.00
_cell.angle_gamma   90.00
#
_symmetry.space_group_name_H-M   'P 1'
#
loop_
_entity.id
_entity.type
_entity.pdbx_description
1 polymer ?
#
loop_
_entity_poly.entity_id
_entity_poly.type
_entity_poly.pdbx_seq_one_letter_code
_entity_poly.pdbx_strand_id
1 'polypeptide(L)'
;MNMSGSKFNPSAVILLSIVVLVSIFRVAAPYSDNFKDIANFSAVGAIALFGGAYFNSSAKAFGFPLLVLLISDIFIAQTSGFGFFYPGWYWTYIAFIAMVFASKLLLNKVNVQNLVLSTIVIVLIHWIVSDISAMYVPGLYPPTLAGFGACLIAAIPFELKFLYGTVIYGTVMFGVMATYPSLSFKKSVKA
;
A
#
# COMPACT_ATOMS: atom_id res chain seq x y z
N MET A 1 -1.32 -42.64 -4.16
CA MET A 1 -1.72 -41.53 -3.26
C MET A 1 -0.69 -40.42 -3.45
N ASN A 2 -0.88 -39.52 -4.41
CA ASN A 2 0.08 -38.47 -4.72
C ASN A 2 0.00 -37.39 -3.64
N MET A 3 1.00 -37.34 -2.76
CA MET A 3 1.20 -36.20 -1.89
C MET A 3 1.51 -35.00 -2.78
N SER A 4 0.53 -34.10 -2.91
CA SER A 4 0.67 -32.79 -3.54
C SER A 4 1.70 -31.99 -2.75
N GLY A 5 2.98 -32.13 -3.11
CA GLY A 5 4.05 -31.28 -2.59
C GLY A 5 3.70 -29.83 -2.87
N SER A 6 3.46 -29.05 -1.81
CA SER A 6 3.30 -27.60 -1.88
C SER A 6 4.45 -27.03 -2.71
N LYS A 7 4.14 -26.53 -3.92
CA LYS A 7 5.14 -25.88 -4.76
C LYS A 7 5.56 -24.59 -4.06
N PHE A 8 6.71 -24.60 -3.41
CA PHE A 8 7.31 -23.44 -2.76
C PHE A 8 7.31 -22.26 -3.75
N ASN A 9 6.58 -21.20 -3.42
CA ASN A 9 6.48 -20.00 -4.23
C ASN A 9 7.21 -18.87 -3.48
N PRO A 10 8.50 -18.64 -3.76
CA PRO A 10 9.32 -17.76 -2.93
C PRO A 10 8.87 -16.31 -3.02
N SER A 11 8.21 -15.92 -4.11
CA SER A 11 7.59 -14.61 -4.30
C SER A 11 6.43 -14.41 -3.33
N ALA A 12 5.61 -15.44 -3.13
CA ALA A 12 4.55 -15.43 -2.13
C ALA A 12 5.12 -15.35 -0.72
N VAL A 13 6.24 -16.02 -0.44
CA VAL A 13 6.94 -15.94 0.86
C VAL A 13 7.47 -14.54 1.11
N ILE A 14 8.17 -13.92 0.14
CA ILE A 14 8.68 -12.54 0.26
C ILE A 14 7.53 -11.55 0.49
N LEU A 15 6.46 -11.66 -0.29
CA LEU A 15 5.24 -10.86 -0.12
C LEU A 15 4.65 -11.06 1.28
N LEU A 16 4.57 -12.30 1.77
CA LEU A 16 4.06 -12.61 3.10
C LEU A 16 4.97 -12.04 4.20
N SER A 17 6.28 -12.17 4.07
CA SER A 17 7.26 -11.62 5.01
C SER A 17 7.17 -10.10 5.11
N ILE A 18 6.99 -9.42 3.97
CA ILE A 18 6.79 -7.96 3.93
C ILE A 18 5.45 -7.59 4.58
N VAL A 19 4.38 -8.32 4.28
CA VAL A 19 3.07 -8.09 4.91
C VAL A 19 3.13 -8.28 6.42
N VAL A 20 3.85 -9.30 6.90
CA VAL A 20 4.06 -9.54 8.32
C VAL A 20 4.87 -8.40 8.94
N LEU A 21 5.98 -7.98 8.31
CA LEU A 21 6.77 -6.82 8.77
C LEU A 21 5.93 -5.54 8.84
N VAL A 22 5.15 -5.24 7.79
CA VAL A 22 4.27 -4.07 7.74
C VAL A 22 3.20 -4.13 8.82
N SER A 23 2.56 -5.29 8.99
CA SER A 23 1.55 -5.50 10.03
C SER A 23 2.16 -5.31 11.41
N ILE A 24 3.36 -5.84 11.65
CA ILE A 24 4.09 -5.66 12.91
C ILE A 24 4.37 -4.17 13.14
N PHE A 25 4.94 -3.44 12.18
CA PHE A 25 5.20 -2.02 12.36
C PHE A 25 3.93 -1.21 12.58
N ARG A 26 2.85 -1.51 11.84
CA ARG A 26 1.57 -0.79 11.97
C ARG A 26 0.87 -1.06 13.30
N VAL A 27 1.02 -2.27 13.87
CA VAL A 27 0.46 -2.67 15.17
C VAL A 27 1.36 -2.29 16.35
N ALA A 28 2.68 -2.27 16.16
CA ALA A 28 3.64 -1.88 17.20
C ALA A 28 3.78 -0.36 17.34
N ALA A 29 3.52 0.40 16.28
CA ALA A 29 3.67 1.85 16.30
C ALA A 29 2.86 2.54 17.43
N PRO A 30 1.59 2.17 17.72
CA PRO A 30 0.81 2.75 18.83
C PRO A 30 1.42 2.54 20.22
N TYR A 31 2.34 1.57 20.38
CA TYR A 31 3.04 1.29 21.65
C TYR A 31 4.37 2.03 21.79
N SER A 32 4.72 2.91 20.83
CA SER A 32 5.92 3.74 20.86
C SER A 32 5.57 5.18 21.22
N ASP A 33 6.36 5.81 22.09
CA ASP A 33 6.25 7.24 22.43
C ASP A 33 6.35 8.14 21.18
N ASN A 34 6.97 7.64 20.11
CA ASN A 34 7.11 8.32 18.82
C ASN A 34 6.13 7.79 17.75
N PHE A 35 4.93 7.34 18.14
CA PHE A 35 3.91 6.79 17.23
C PHE A 35 3.71 7.62 15.95
N LYS A 36 3.61 8.95 16.10
CA LYS A 36 3.41 9.89 14.99
C LYS A 36 4.56 9.88 13.97
N ASP A 37 5.74 9.44 14.39
CA ASP A 37 6.92 9.38 13.52
C ASP A 37 6.98 8.12 12.67
N ILE A 38 6.41 7.03 13.16
CA ILE A 38 6.54 5.70 12.54
C ILE A 38 5.27 5.31 11.78
N ALA A 39 4.09 5.81 12.18
CA ALA A 39 2.79 5.35 11.69
C ALA A 39 2.59 5.45 10.16
N ASN A 40 3.27 6.39 9.49
CA ASN A 40 3.15 6.62 8.05
C ASN A 40 4.34 6.10 7.23
N PHE A 41 5.36 5.55 7.89
CA PHE A 41 6.43 4.83 7.22
C PHE A 41 5.97 3.40 6.93
N SER A 42 5.29 3.21 5.80
CA SER A 42 4.61 1.96 5.47
C SER A 42 5.04 1.40 4.11
N ALA A 43 5.05 0.07 3.98
CA ALA A 43 5.32 -0.59 2.70
C ALA A 43 4.08 -0.71 1.80
N VAL A 44 2.92 -0.21 2.23
CA VAL A 44 1.67 -0.37 1.48
C VAL A 44 1.72 0.24 0.08
N GLY A 45 2.40 1.38 -0.11
CA GLY A 45 2.64 1.94 -1.45
C GLY A 45 3.51 1.02 -2.32
N ALA A 46 4.57 0.44 -1.74
CA ALA A 46 5.41 -0.53 -2.44
C ALA A 46 4.63 -1.81 -2.82
N ILE A 47 3.73 -2.27 -1.95
CA ILE A 47 2.83 -3.40 -2.23
C ILE A 47 1.87 -3.07 -3.39
N ALA A 48 1.34 -1.84 -3.44
CA ALA A 48 0.50 -1.41 -4.55
C ALA A 48 1.28 -1.34 -5.88
N LEU A 49 2.50 -0.81 -5.87
CA LEU A 49 3.41 -0.83 -7.03
C LEU A 49 3.68 -2.26 -7.49
N PHE A 50 4.11 -3.11 -6.57
CA PHE A 50 4.43 -4.51 -6.85
C PHE A 50 3.22 -5.27 -7.39
N GLY A 51 2.05 -5.01 -6.82
CA GLY A 51 0.81 -5.67 -7.20
C GLY A 51 0.41 -5.38 -8.64
N GLY A 52 0.54 -4.13 -9.08
CA GLY A 52 0.30 -3.73 -10.47
C GLY A 52 1.37 -4.24 -11.45
N ALA A 53 2.63 -4.33 -11.00
CA ALA A 53 3.75 -4.75 -11.86
C ALA A 53 3.79 -6.26 -12.13
N TYR A 54 3.56 -7.11 -11.12
CA TYR A 54 3.87 -8.54 -11.20
C TYR A 54 2.65 -9.47 -11.16
N PHE A 55 1.46 -9.05 -10.70
CA PHE A 55 0.29 -9.93 -10.71
C PHE A 55 -0.46 -9.91 -12.05
N ASN A 56 -0.48 -11.06 -12.73
CA ASN A 56 -1.25 -11.22 -13.98
C ASN A 56 -2.77 -11.10 -13.77
N SER A 57 -3.27 -11.74 -12.72
CA SER A 57 -4.70 -11.71 -12.39
C SER A 57 -5.03 -10.40 -11.70
N SER A 58 -5.97 -9.62 -12.27
CA SER A 58 -6.49 -8.42 -11.61
C SER A 58 -7.03 -8.73 -10.22
N ALA A 59 -7.72 -9.86 -10.04
CA ALA A 59 -8.21 -10.26 -8.72
C ALA A 59 -7.09 -10.39 -7.68
N LYS A 60 -5.91 -10.89 -8.07
CA LYS A 60 -4.75 -10.97 -7.18
C LYS A 60 -4.08 -9.60 -6.98
N ALA A 61 -3.96 -8.83 -8.05
CA ALA A 61 -3.36 -7.49 -8.03
C ALA A 61 -4.07 -6.54 -7.06
N PHE A 62 -5.40 -6.53 -7.08
CA PHE A 62 -6.23 -5.71 -6.20
C PHE A 62 -6.50 -6.40 -4.86
N GLY A 63 -6.81 -7.69 -4.87
CA GLY A 63 -7.18 -8.42 -3.66
C GLY A 63 -6.05 -8.46 -2.64
N PHE A 64 -4.79 -8.60 -3.07
CA PHE A 64 -3.68 -8.71 -2.12
C PHE A 64 -3.46 -7.42 -1.29
N PRO A 65 -3.25 -6.22 -1.88
CA PRO A 65 -3.15 -4.98 -1.11
C PRO A 65 -4.38 -4.69 -0.24
N LEU A 66 -5.58 -4.97 -0.74
CA LEU A 66 -6.82 -4.72 0.00
C LEU A 66 -7.03 -5.67 1.18
N LEU A 67 -6.64 -6.94 1.06
CA LEU A 67 -6.68 -7.89 2.17
C LEU A 67 -5.68 -7.49 3.26
N VAL A 68 -4.48 -7.04 2.88
CA VAL A 68 -3.47 -6.53 3.83
C VAL A 68 -4.00 -5.33 4.59
N LEU A 69 -4.61 -4.37 3.87
CA LEU A 69 -5.23 -3.20 4.48
C LEU A 69 -6.35 -3.60 5.44
N LEU A 70 -7.26 -4.49 5.00
CA LEU A 70 -8.38 -4.99 5.80
C LEU A 70 -7.92 -5.68 7.08
N ILE A 71 -6.98 -6.62 6.99
CA ILE A 71 -6.46 -7.35 8.15
C ILE A 71 -5.83 -6.36 9.13
N SER A 72 -5.02 -5.43 8.62
CA SER A 72 -4.36 -4.42 9.45
C SER A 72 -5.36 -3.49 10.15
N ASP A 73 -6.43 -3.09 9.47
CA ASP A 73 -7.49 -2.26 10.05
C ASP A 73 -8.25 -3.03 11.14
N ILE A 74 -8.38 -4.36 11.05
CA ILE A 74 -9.02 -5.18 12.09
C ILE A 74 -8.20 -5.13 13.37
N PHE A 75 -6.88 -5.27 13.26
CA PHE A 75 -5.98 -5.16 14.41
C PHE A 75 -5.98 -3.76 15.02
N ILE A 76 -5.96 -2.70 14.20
CA ILE A 76 -6.03 -1.32 14.70
C ILE A 76 -7.36 -1.06 15.39
N ALA A 77 -8.49 -1.49 14.82
CA ALA A 77 -9.80 -1.33 15.44
C ALA A 77 -9.88 -1.99 16.82
N GLN A 78 -9.27 -3.18 16.98
CA GLN A 78 -9.24 -3.90 18.25
C GLN A 78 -8.29 -3.28 19.29
N THR A 79 -7.22 -2.60 18.86
CA THR A 79 -6.17 -2.09 19.76
C THR A 79 -6.29 -0.60 20.08
N SER A 80 -6.90 0.19 19.19
CA SER A 80 -6.96 1.66 19.31
C SER A 80 -8.20 2.18 20.05
N GLY A 81 -9.23 1.35 20.22
CA GLY A 81 -10.51 1.76 20.81
C GLY A 81 -11.42 2.58 19.87
N PHE A 82 -10.96 2.93 18.66
CA PHE A 82 -11.73 3.71 17.67
C PHE A 82 -12.74 2.89 16.85
N GLY A 83 -12.80 1.58 17.04
CA GLY A 83 -13.71 0.69 16.31
C GLY A 83 -13.38 0.58 14.82
N PHE A 84 -14.14 -0.24 14.11
CA PHE A 84 -14.07 -0.38 12.66
C PHE A 84 -14.97 0.66 11.99
N PHE A 85 -14.65 1.12 10.77
CA PHE A 85 -15.50 1.99 9.96
C PHE A 85 -15.75 3.42 10.48
N TYR A 86 -14.68 4.16 10.81
CA TYR A 86 -14.79 5.61 11.04
C TYR A 86 -15.37 6.34 9.81
N PRO A 87 -16.08 7.47 9.97
CA PRO A 87 -16.61 8.23 8.85
C PRO A 87 -15.52 8.55 7.80
N GLY A 88 -15.75 8.12 6.56
CA GLY A 88 -14.81 8.33 5.45
C GLY A 88 -13.75 7.24 5.25
N TRP A 89 -13.75 6.14 6.03
CA TRP A 89 -12.80 5.03 5.89
C TRP A 89 -12.64 4.50 4.45
N TYR A 90 -13.73 4.51 3.68
CA TYR A 90 -13.79 3.99 2.31
C TYR A 90 -12.90 4.79 1.34
N TRP A 91 -12.59 6.06 1.63
CA TRP A 91 -11.66 6.87 0.82
C TRP A 91 -10.24 6.28 0.81
N THR A 92 -9.79 5.71 1.93
CA THR A 92 -8.51 5.00 1.99
C THR A 92 -8.51 3.78 1.08
N TYR A 93 -9.59 3.00 1.07
CA TYR A 93 -9.72 1.84 0.18
C TYR A 93 -9.79 2.24 -1.30
N ILE A 94 -10.51 3.32 -1.61
CA ILE A 94 -10.59 3.88 -2.97
C ILE A 94 -9.19 4.33 -3.42
N ALA A 95 -8.43 5.00 -2.56
CA ALA A 95 -7.05 5.41 -2.85
C ALA A 95 -6.19 4.19 -3.22
N PHE A 96 -6.24 3.12 -2.43
CA PHE A 96 -5.48 1.90 -2.70
C PHE A 96 -5.87 1.23 -4.01
N ILE A 97 -7.17 1.16 -4.32
CA ILE A 97 -7.65 0.64 -5.62
C ILE A 97 -7.08 1.49 -6.75
N ALA A 98 -7.17 2.82 -6.65
CA ALA A 98 -6.66 3.74 -7.65
C ALA A 98 -5.13 3.62 -7.82
N MET A 99 -4.39 3.45 -6.73
CA MET A 99 -2.93 3.24 -6.76
C MET A 99 -2.55 1.95 -7.48
N VAL A 100 -3.21 0.83 -7.17
CA VAL A 100 -2.96 -0.46 -7.84
C VAL A 100 -3.30 -0.36 -9.32
N PHE A 101 -4.40 0.30 -9.66
CA PHE A 101 -4.80 0.53 -11.03
C PHE A 101 -3.76 1.37 -11.79
N ALA A 102 -3.33 2.50 -11.23
CA ALA A 102 -2.30 3.36 -11.81
C ALA A 102 -0.97 2.60 -11.99
N SER A 103 -0.55 1.85 -10.98
CA SER A 103 0.62 0.97 -11.05
C SER A 103 0.51 -0.02 -12.21
N LYS A 104 -0.64 -0.69 -12.36
CA LYS A 104 -0.85 -1.68 -13.43
C LYS A 104 -0.75 -1.06 -14.83
N LEU A 105 -1.23 0.17 -15.01
CA LEU A 105 -1.13 0.89 -16.27
C LEU A 105 0.30 1.31 -16.57
N LEU A 106 0.98 1.92 -15.61
CA LEU A 106 2.30 2.52 -15.78
C LEU A 106 3.44 1.48 -15.77
N LEU A 107 3.27 0.37 -15.04
CA LEU A 107 4.25 -0.72 -14.93
C LEU A 107 3.97 -1.90 -15.85
N ASN A 108 3.19 -1.70 -16.92
CA ASN A 108 3.02 -2.75 -17.95
C ASN A 108 4.37 -3.20 -18.55
N LYS A 109 5.35 -2.29 -18.57
CA LYS A 109 6.78 -2.57 -18.75
C LYS A 109 7.54 -2.04 -17.53
N VAL A 110 8.22 -2.93 -16.81
CA VAL A 110 9.01 -2.56 -15.63
C VAL A 110 10.38 -2.05 -16.07
N ASN A 111 10.64 -0.77 -15.86
CA ASN A 111 11.95 -0.13 -16.01
C ASN A 111 12.06 1.02 -14.98
N VAL A 112 13.26 1.58 -14.83
CA VAL A 112 13.53 2.62 -13.80
C VAL A 112 12.64 3.85 -13.99
N GLN A 113 12.48 4.34 -15.22
CA GLN A 113 11.66 5.51 -15.51
C GLN A 113 10.20 5.29 -15.12
N ASN A 114 9.62 4.17 -15.54
CA ASN A 114 8.24 3.81 -15.22
C ASN A 114 8.05 3.58 -13.71
N LEU A 115 9.05 3.02 -13.02
CA LEU A 115 9.00 2.83 -11.57
C LEU A 115 9.00 4.15 -10.81
N VAL A 116 9.87 5.10 -11.19
CA VAL A 116 9.90 6.45 -10.60
C VAL A 116 8.58 7.18 -10.86
N LEU A 117 8.11 7.19 -12.10
CA LEU A 117 6.84 7.83 -12.45
C LEU A 117 5.66 7.21 -11.69
N SER A 118 5.59 5.88 -11.64
CA SER A 118 4.52 5.18 -10.91
C SER A 118 4.56 5.50 -9.43
N THR A 119 5.74 5.58 -8.82
CA THR A 119 5.91 5.93 -7.41
C THR A 119 5.34 7.31 -7.12
N ILE A 120 5.69 8.32 -7.93
CA ILE A 120 5.16 9.68 -7.78
C ILE A 120 3.63 9.68 -7.93
N VAL A 121 3.11 9.01 -8.97
CA VAL A 121 1.66 8.96 -9.24
C VAL A 121 0.91 8.30 -8.08
N ILE A 122 1.37 7.18 -7.54
CA ILE A 122 0.65 6.51 -6.45
C ILE A 122 0.69 7.29 -5.13
N VAL A 123 1.79 8.01 -4.86
CA VAL A 123 1.93 8.90 -3.69
C VAL A 123 0.96 10.08 -3.83
N LEU A 124 0.87 10.70 -5.02
CA LEU A 124 -0.13 11.74 -5.26
C LEU A 124 -1.57 11.23 -5.15
N ILE A 125 -1.85 10.02 -5.64
CA ILE A 125 -3.17 9.39 -5.48
C ILE A 125 -3.48 9.17 -4.00
N HIS A 126 -2.53 8.65 -3.23
CA HIS A 126 -2.68 8.46 -1.79
C HIS A 126 -3.01 9.80 -1.13
N TRP A 127 -2.10 10.77 -1.22
CA TRP A 127 -2.25 12.10 -0.63
C TRP A 127 -3.57 12.81 -0.96
N ILE A 128 -4.03 12.72 -2.20
CA ILE A 128 -5.24 13.43 -2.61
C ILE A 128 -6.48 12.65 -2.20
N VAL A 129 -6.49 11.32 -2.35
CA VAL A 129 -7.73 10.53 -2.22
C VAL A 129 -7.97 10.08 -0.79
N SER A 130 -6.95 9.64 -0.04
CA SER A 130 -7.15 9.18 1.35
C SER A 130 -7.51 10.33 2.29
N ASP A 131 -6.95 11.51 2.06
CA ASP A 131 -7.16 12.69 2.91
C ASP A 131 -8.55 13.32 2.77
N ILE A 132 -9.34 12.93 1.76
CA ILE A 132 -10.75 13.31 1.66
C ILE A 132 -11.52 12.85 2.90
N SER A 133 -11.12 11.72 3.50
CA SER A 133 -11.74 11.18 4.72
C SER A 133 -11.71 12.16 5.90
N ALA A 134 -10.71 13.04 5.98
CA ALA A 134 -10.54 13.96 7.10
C ALA A 134 -11.67 15.00 7.20
N MET A 135 -12.32 15.33 6.08
CA MET A 135 -13.52 16.20 6.06
C MET A 135 -14.77 15.53 6.64
N TYR A 136 -14.77 14.20 6.77
CA TYR A 136 -15.87 13.44 7.36
C TYR A 136 -15.70 13.22 8.86
N VAL A 137 -14.52 13.54 9.41
CA VAL A 137 -14.26 13.47 10.85
C VAL A 137 -14.83 14.74 11.51
N PRO A 138 -15.82 14.61 12.43
CA PRO A 138 -16.45 15.76 13.04
C PRO A 138 -15.44 16.70 13.73
N GLY A 139 -15.44 17.97 13.33
CA GLY A 139 -14.61 19.01 13.93
C GLY A 139 -13.14 19.02 13.50
N LEU A 140 -12.70 18.12 12.61
CA LEU A 140 -11.30 18.06 12.16
C LEU A 140 -11.02 19.08 11.04
N TYR A 141 -11.72 18.95 9.91
CA TYR A 141 -11.69 19.92 8.82
C TYR A 141 -13.10 20.17 8.29
N PRO A 142 -13.46 21.41 7.91
CA PRO A 142 -14.75 21.68 7.31
C PRO A 142 -14.86 20.99 5.93
N PRO A 143 -16.04 20.45 5.55
CA PRO A 143 -16.26 19.79 4.27
C PRO A 143 -16.38 20.82 3.12
N THR A 144 -15.32 21.57 2.89
CA THR A 144 -15.20 22.60 1.86
C THR A 144 -13.86 22.47 1.14
N LEU A 145 -13.72 23.08 -0.04
CA LEU A 145 -12.44 23.10 -0.77
C LEU A 145 -11.30 23.73 0.05
N ALA A 146 -11.61 24.75 0.86
CA ALA A 146 -10.62 25.37 1.75
C ALA A 146 -10.21 24.43 2.89
N GLY A 147 -11.17 23.70 3.48
CA GLY A 147 -10.89 22.69 4.51
C GLY A 147 -10.05 21.53 3.96
N PHE A 148 -10.38 21.05 2.75
CA PHE A 148 -9.58 20.04 2.07
C PHE A 148 -8.16 20.54 1.78
N GLY A 149 -8.00 21.76 1.26
CA GLY A 149 -6.68 22.36 1.03
C GLY A 149 -5.85 22.47 2.31
N ALA A 150 -6.46 22.87 3.43
CA ALA A 150 -5.79 22.90 4.73
C ALA A 150 -5.36 21.50 5.19
N CYS A 151 -6.20 20.48 4.98
CA CYS A 151 -5.87 19.09 5.27
C CYS A 151 -4.68 18.61 4.43
N LEU A 152 -4.68 18.87 3.11
CA LEU A 152 -3.58 18.46 2.23
C LEU A 152 -2.24 19.09 2.66
N ILE A 153 -2.25 20.37 3.03
CA ILE A 153 -1.04 21.06 3.54
C ILE A 153 -0.55 20.39 4.83
N ALA A 154 -1.45 20.10 5.77
CA ALA A 154 -1.11 19.41 7.01
C ALA A 154 -0.63 17.97 6.79
N ALA A 155 -1.06 17.33 5.70
CA ALA A 155 -0.70 15.97 5.33
C ALA A 155 0.72 15.84 4.75
N ILE A 156 1.37 16.92 4.31
CA ILE A 156 2.71 16.89 3.65
C ILE A 156 3.76 16.08 4.42
N PRO A 157 3.97 16.26 5.74
CA PRO A 157 4.99 15.50 6.46
C PRO A 157 4.70 14.00 6.51
N PHE A 158 3.42 13.63 6.51
CA PHE A 158 2.98 12.23 6.51
C PHE A 158 3.16 11.62 5.12
N GLU A 159 2.85 12.35 4.07
CA GLU A 159 3.02 11.89 2.70
C GLU A 159 4.50 11.75 2.32
N LEU A 160 5.39 12.59 2.85
CA LEU A 160 6.83 12.41 2.69
C LEU A 160 7.31 11.10 3.33
N LYS A 161 6.80 10.75 4.52
CA LYS A 161 7.10 9.46 5.17
C LYS A 161 6.57 8.29 4.34
N PHE A 162 5.38 8.43 3.76
CA PHE A 162 4.79 7.46 2.86
C PHE A 162 5.63 7.27 1.58
N LEU A 163 6.09 8.35 0.97
CA LEU A 163 7.01 8.33 -0.17
C LEU A 163 8.31 7.61 0.18
N TYR A 164 8.96 7.95 1.30
CA TYR A 164 10.20 7.29 1.73
C TYR A 164 10.00 5.80 1.96
N GLY A 165 8.92 5.42 2.66
CA GLY A 165 8.55 4.01 2.82
C GLY A 165 8.37 3.32 1.47
N THR A 166 7.58 3.91 0.57
CA THR A 166 7.34 3.37 -0.76
C THR A 166 8.63 3.16 -1.56
N VAL A 167 9.56 4.12 -1.52
CA VAL A 167 10.85 4.02 -2.21
C VAL A 167 11.74 2.96 -1.58
N ILE A 168 11.88 2.93 -0.26
CA ILE A 168 12.77 1.99 0.44
C ILE A 168 12.26 0.55 0.26
N TYR A 169 10.99 0.30 0.60
CA TYR A 169 10.41 -1.02 0.44
C TYR A 169 10.30 -1.42 -1.04
N GLY A 170 9.96 -0.49 -1.92
CA GLY A 170 9.92 -0.71 -3.36
C GLY A 170 11.28 -1.11 -3.90
N THR A 171 12.36 -0.43 -3.53
CA THR A 171 13.73 -0.76 -3.94
C THR A 171 14.09 -2.19 -3.53
N VAL A 172 13.78 -2.58 -2.28
CA VAL A 172 14.01 -3.95 -1.81
C VAL A 172 13.19 -4.95 -2.63
N MET A 173 11.89 -4.71 -2.80
CA MET A 173 10.99 -5.63 -3.51
C MET A 173 11.39 -5.82 -4.98
N PHE A 174 11.54 -4.72 -5.72
CA PHE A 174 11.89 -4.75 -7.14
C PHE A 174 13.35 -5.21 -7.35
N GLY A 175 14.27 -4.87 -6.43
CA GLY A 175 15.66 -5.32 -6.45
C GLY A 175 15.81 -6.83 -6.26
N VAL A 176 15.07 -7.42 -5.31
CA VAL A 176 15.03 -8.88 -5.12
C VAL A 176 14.48 -9.58 -6.37
N MET A 177 13.44 -9.02 -7.01
CA MET A 177 12.89 -9.58 -8.24
C MET A 177 13.84 -9.47 -9.44
N ALA A 178 14.61 -8.38 -9.53
CA ALA A 178 15.64 -8.22 -10.55
C ALA A 178 16.80 -9.22 -10.35
N THR A 179 17.16 -9.52 -9.10
CA THR A 179 18.23 -10.46 -8.73
C THR A 179 17.81 -11.92 -8.91
N TYR A 180 16.54 -12.24 -8.63
CA TYR A 180 15.98 -13.58 -8.78
C TYR A 180 14.77 -13.60 -9.74
N PRO A 181 15.00 -13.53 -11.07
CA PRO A 181 13.91 -13.50 -12.05
C PRO A 181 13.03 -14.75 -12.05
N SER A 182 13.52 -15.87 -11.53
CA SER A 182 12.75 -17.11 -11.30
C SER A 182 11.57 -16.91 -10.34
N LEU A 183 11.59 -15.84 -9.54
CA LEU A 183 10.52 -15.43 -8.64
C LEU A 183 9.47 -14.56 -9.34
N SER A 184 9.73 -14.09 -10.57
CA SER A 184 8.70 -13.37 -11.32
C SER A 184 7.51 -14.29 -11.55
N PHE A 185 6.33 -13.84 -11.13
CA PHE A 185 5.07 -14.44 -11.55
C PHE A 185 5.02 -14.31 -13.07
N LYS A 186 5.49 -15.34 -13.80
CA LYS A 186 5.61 -15.30 -15.27
C LYS A 186 4.32 -14.75 -15.85
N LYS A 187 4.40 -13.64 -16.59
CA LYS A 187 3.30 -13.16 -17.44
C LYS A 187 3.03 -14.30 -18.41
N SER A 188 1.92 -15.02 -18.22
CA SER A 188 1.49 -15.98 -19.23
C SER A 188 1.22 -15.14 -20.47
N VAL A 189 2.12 -15.20 -21.44
CA VAL A 189 1.87 -14.66 -22.77
C VAL A 189 0.60 -15.36 -23.23
N LYS A 190 -0.50 -14.62 -23.33
CA LYS A 190 -1.65 -15.10 -24.10
C LYS A 190 -1.14 -15.15 -25.53
N ALA A 191 -0.93 -16.37 -26.02
CA ALA A 191 -0.89 -16.67 -27.44
C ALA A 191 -2.25 -16.31 -28.07
#